data_AF-H0EN68-F1
#
_entry.id   AF-H0EN68-F1
#
_cell.length_a   1.000
_cell.length_b   1.000
_cell.length_c   1.000
_cell.angle_alpha   90.00
_cell.angle_beta   90.00
_cell.angle_gamma   90.00
#
_symmetry.space_group_name_H-M   'P 1'
#
loop_
_entity.id
_entity.type
_entity.pdbx_description
1 polymer ?
#
loop_
_entity_poly.entity_id
_entity_poly.type
_entity_poly.pdbx_seq_one_letter_code
_entity_poly.pdbx_strand_id
1 'polypeptide(L)'
;MKSSNPRVISILAGGQESPIDLTDLEMRKDFSMMKAAKNGTTQTTLAFEELAKQNPTISFIHKYPGFVNTGVVARLMDTTAGVLWVPAQLFKYTILPLINVFLSMSVEEAGERGLFLATSAMFPSTRGGGIGPHSAKMLNYLFLD
;
A
#
# COMPACT_ATOMS: atom_id res chain seq x y z
N MET A 1 -3.32 1.31 -29.16
CA MET A 1 -3.03 -0.06 -28.69
C MET A 1 -3.92 -0.38 -27.49
N LYS A 2 -4.49 -1.59 -27.41
CA LYS A 2 -5.21 -2.09 -26.22
C LYS A 2 -4.32 -3.15 -25.54
N SER A 3 -4.19 -3.09 -24.22
CA SER A 3 -3.46 -4.13 -23.47
C SER A 3 -4.23 -5.45 -23.49
N SER A 4 -3.54 -6.58 -23.64
CA SER A 4 -4.14 -7.92 -23.55
C SER A 4 -4.53 -8.29 -22.12
N ASN A 5 -3.85 -7.71 -21.11
CA ASN A 5 -4.12 -7.93 -19.69
C ASN A 5 -4.15 -6.59 -18.94
N PRO A 6 -5.17 -5.74 -19.15
CA PRO A 6 -5.24 -4.44 -18.51
C PRO A 6 -5.40 -4.59 -17.00
N ARG A 7 -4.60 -3.83 -16.24
CA ARG A 7 -4.66 -3.83 -14.78
C ARG A 7 -4.32 -2.46 -14.22
N VAL A 8 -4.86 -2.17 -13.04
CA VAL A 8 -4.60 -0.97 -12.25
C VAL A 8 -4.07 -1.42 -10.90
N ILE A 9 -2.93 -0.87 -10.51
CA ILE A 9 -2.26 -1.23 -9.26
C ILE A 9 -2.11 0.04 -8.42
N SER A 10 -2.65 0.01 -7.21
CA SER A 10 -2.41 1.02 -6.19
C SER A 10 -1.41 0.47 -5.17
N ILE A 11 -0.25 1.10 -5.08
CA ILE A 11 0.74 0.85 -4.02
C ILE A 11 0.41 1.79 -2.87
N LEU A 12 -0.34 1.27 -1.90
CA LEU A 12 -0.76 1.98 -0.70
C LEU A 12 -0.76 0.98 0.45
N ALA A 13 -1.82 0.81 1.23
CA ALA A 13 -1.86 -0.03 2.43
C ALA A 13 -2.93 -1.11 2.28
N GLY A 14 -3.07 -1.68 1.07
CA GLY A 14 -4.04 -2.75 0.83
C GLY A 14 -3.81 -3.92 1.78
N GLY A 15 -4.88 -4.40 2.42
CA GLY A 15 -4.80 -5.35 3.52
C GLY A 15 -4.68 -4.75 4.92
N GLN A 16 -4.64 -3.41 5.03
CA GLN A 16 -4.61 -2.68 6.30
C GLN A 16 -5.85 -1.77 6.46
N GLU A 17 -6.96 -2.17 5.85
CA GLU A 17 -8.25 -1.50 5.97
C GLU A 17 -8.74 -1.48 7.42
N SER A 18 -9.59 -0.51 7.74
CA SER A 18 -10.17 -0.36 9.07
C SER A 18 -11.60 0.13 8.96
N PRO A 19 -12.44 -0.03 10.00
CA PRO A 19 -13.77 0.54 10.01
C PRO A 19 -13.76 2.04 9.67
N ILE A 20 -14.63 2.45 8.74
CA ILE A 20 -14.79 3.86 8.35
C ILE A 20 -15.89 4.52 9.18
N ASP A 21 -15.68 5.79 9.55
CA ASP A 21 -16.71 6.60 10.19
C ASP A 21 -17.59 7.26 9.12
N LEU A 22 -18.79 6.73 8.94
CA LEU A 22 -19.76 7.26 7.96
C LEU A 22 -20.25 8.67 8.29
N THR A 23 -20.07 9.14 9.53
CA THR A 23 -20.51 10.47 9.98
C THR A 23 -19.45 11.56 9.80
N ASP A 24 -18.24 11.17 9.39
CA ASP A 24 -17.10 12.06 9.14
C ASP A 24 -16.19 11.49 8.03
N LEU A 25 -16.74 11.06 6.89
CA LEU A 25 -15.97 10.43 5.80
C LEU A 25 -14.78 11.28 5.30
N GLU A 26 -14.91 12.60 5.40
CA GLU A 26 -13.91 13.60 4.99
C GLU A 26 -12.91 13.95 6.10
N MET A 27 -13.04 13.36 7.30
CA MET A 27 -12.16 13.58 8.45
C MET A 27 -12.03 15.06 8.83
N ARG A 28 -13.13 15.81 8.80
CA ARG A 28 -13.13 17.24 9.15
C ARG A 28 -13.27 17.50 10.64
N LYS A 29 -13.89 16.59 11.39
CA LYS A 29 -14.20 16.81 12.82
C LYS A 29 -13.04 16.39 13.72
N ASP A 30 -12.41 15.26 13.41
CA ASP A 30 -11.36 14.67 14.25
C ASP A 30 -10.23 14.13 13.36
N PHE A 31 -9.40 15.05 12.87
CA PHE A 31 -8.29 14.74 11.97
C PHE A 31 -7.05 14.28 12.75
N SER A 32 -6.48 13.16 12.32
CA SER A 32 -5.09 12.79 12.59
C SER A 32 -4.50 12.08 11.38
N MET A 33 -3.17 12.13 11.20
CA MET A 33 -2.52 11.45 10.07
C MET A 33 -2.81 9.95 10.02
N MET A 34 -2.84 9.28 11.19
CA MET A 34 -3.12 7.84 11.27
C MET A 34 -4.57 7.53 10.86
N LYS A 35 -5.53 8.33 11.34
CA LYS A 35 -6.95 8.14 11.00
C LYS A 35 -7.21 8.44 9.53
N ALA A 36 -6.60 9.50 9.00
CA ALA A 36 -6.66 9.84 7.57
C ALA A 36 -6.07 8.73 6.69
N ALA A 37 -4.91 8.17 7.07
CA ALA A 37 -4.30 7.06 6.35
C ALA A 37 -5.24 5.84 6.31
N LYS A 38 -5.73 5.40 7.48
CA LYS A 38 -6.68 4.29 7.63
C LYS A 38 -7.98 4.46 6.82
N ASN A 39 -8.56 5.65 6.90
CA ASN A 39 -9.77 5.99 6.15
C ASN A 39 -9.50 5.97 4.63
N GLY A 40 -8.41 6.58 4.18
CA GLY A 40 -7.99 6.58 2.77
C GLY A 40 -7.68 5.19 2.22
N THR A 41 -7.06 4.31 3.02
CA THR A 41 -6.84 2.90 2.67
C THR A 41 -8.15 2.20 2.40
N THR A 42 -9.11 2.31 3.32
CA THR A 42 -10.39 1.62 3.20
C THR A 42 -11.22 2.16 2.04
N GLN A 43 -11.25 3.48 1.85
CA GLN A 43 -11.92 4.09 0.70
C GLN A 43 -11.29 3.67 -0.63
N THR A 44 -9.97 3.53 -0.70
CA THR A 44 -9.27 3.03 -1.90
C THR A 44 -9.69 1.59 -2.23
N THR A 45 -9.77 0.71 -1.23
CA THR A 45 -10.23 -0.67 -1.41
C THR A 45 -11.66 -0.72 -1.91
N LEU A 46 -12.58 0.02 -1.29
CA LEU A 46 -13.98 0.08 -1.71
C LEU A 46 -14.13 0.65 -3.13
N ALA A 47 -13.35 1.67 -3.48
CA ALA A 47 -13.33 2.21 -4.83
C ALA A 47 -12.86 1.16 -5.85
N PHE A 48 -11.84 0.38 -5.53
CA PHE A 48 -11.33 -0.68 -6.41
C PHE A 48 -12.33 -1.83 -6.56
N GLU A 49 -13.03 -2.22 -5.49
CA GLU A 49 -14.10 -3.21 -5.56
C GLU A 49 -15.22 -2.78 -6.51
N GLU A 50 -15.64 -1.51 -6.44
CA GLU A 50 -16.69 -0.98 -7.29
C GLU A 50 -16.24 -0.84 -8.75
N LEU A 51 -15.02 -0.33 -8.97
CA LEU A 51 -14.42 -0.25 -10.31
C LEU A 51 -14.26 -1.63 -10.96
N ALA A 52 -13.92 -2.67 -10.19
CA ALA A 52 -13.80 -4.04 -10.69
C ALA A 52 -15.15 -4.62 -11.13
N LYS A 53 -16.26 -4.28 -10.46
CA LYS A 53 -17.62 -4.67 -10.90
C LYS A 53 -17.99 -4.00 -12.22
N GLN A 54 -17.66 -2.71 -12.35
CA GLN A 54 -17.99 -1.93 -13.56
C GLN A 54 -17.08 -2.28 -14.74
N ASN A 55 -15.85 -2.74 -14.49
CA ASN A 55 -14.84 -3.05 -15.50
C ASN A 55 -14.32 -4.49 -15.35
N PRO A 56 -15.15 -5.52 -15.58
CA PRO A 56 -14.81 -6.92 -15.26
C PRO A 56 -13.66 -7.50 -16.11
N THR A 57 -13.22 -6.79 -17.14
CA THR A 57 -12.06 -7.15 -17.98
C THR A 57 -10.75 -6.57 -17.46
N ILE A 58 -10.78 -5.66 -16.48
CA ILE A 58 -9.60 -5.02 -15.87
C ILE A 58 -9.36 -5.64 -14.50
N SER A 59 -8.10 -5.91 -14.16
CA SER A 59 -7.71 -6.35 -12.82
C SER A 59 -7.37 -5.13 -11.94
N PHE A 60 -7.92 -5.04 -10.74
CA PHE A 60 -7.64 -3.97 -9.78
C PHE A 60 -6.93 -4.54 -8.57
N ILE A 61 -5.74 -4.02 -8.24
CA ILE A 61 -4.88 -4.56 -7.18
C ILE A 61 -4.53 -3.44 -6.21
N HIS A 62 -4.98 -3.54 -4.97
CA HIS A 62 -4.56 -2.65 -3.88
C HIS A 62 -3.55 -3.40 -3.01
N LYS A 63 -2.30 -2.94 -2.99
CA LYS A 63 -1.17 -3.64 -2.38
C LYS A 63 -0.53 -2.80 -1.28
N TYR A 64 -0.24 -3.41 -0.14
CA TYR A 64 0.76 -2.92 0.81
C TYR A 64 2.17 -3.38 0.44
N PRO A 65 3.14 -2.49 0.14
CA PRO A 65 4.50 -2.88 -0.23
C PRO A 65 5.38 -3.20 1.00
N GLY A 66 4.84 -3.15 2.21
CA GLY A 66 5.61 -3.44 3.42
C GLY A 66 6.43 -2.22 3.84
N PHE A 67 7.36 -2.43 4.78
CA PHE A 67 8.38 -1.43 5.08
C PHE A 67 9.46 -1.48 4.00
N VAL A 68 9.60 -0.40 3.24
CA VAL A 68 10.62 -0.29 2.18
C VAL A 68 11.63 0.78 2.57
N ASN A 69 12.92 0.41 2.59
CA ASN A 69 13.98 1.35 2.92
C ASN A 69 14.29 2.30 1.75
N THR A 70 13.42 3.28 1.52
CA THR A 70 13.58 4.33 0.50
C THR A 70 14.37 5.55 1.01
N GLY A 71 14.78 5.53 2.28
CA GLY A 71 15.33 6.68 3.01
C GLY A 71 14.30 7.77 3.36
N VAL A 72 12.99 7.57 3.11
CA VAL A 72 11.97 8.60 3.38
C VAL A 72 11.88 8.95 4.87
N VAL A 73 11.97 7.95 5.76
CA VAL A 73 11.91 8.17 7.21
C VAL A 73 13.12 8.98 7.69
N ALA A 74 14.32 8.67 7.18
CA ALA A 74 15.52 9.46 7.48
C ALA A 74 15.38 10.91 7.04
N ARG A 75 14.91 11.16 5.80
CA ARG A 75 14.65 12.52 5.30
C ARG A 75 13.58 13.25 6.11
N LEU A 76 12.55 12.55 6.59
CA LEU A 76 11.53 13.12 7.48
C LEU A 76 12.12 13.53 8.85
N MET A 77 13.07 12.75 9.39
CA MET A 77 13.78 13.17 10.61
C MET A 77 14.64 14.42 10.37
N ASP A 78 15.18 14.59 9.17
CA ASP A 78 16.00 15.76 8.81
C ASP A 78 15.18 17.06 8.67
N THR A 79 13.87 16.97 8.40
CA THR A 79 12.99 18.14 8.40
C THR A 79 12.49 18.53 9.78
N THR A 80 12.76 17.70 10.81
CA THR A 80 12.31 17.96 12.19
C THR A 80 13.17 19.05 12.82
N ALA A 81 12.53 20.10 13.32
CA ALA A 81 13.20 21.26 13.92
C ALA A 81 12.72 21.51 15.37
N GLY A 82 13.41 22.43 16.05
CA GLY A 82 13.07 22.84 17.41
C GLY A 82 13.35 21.75 18.44
N VAL A 83 12.49 21.66 19.46
CA VAL A 83 12.71 20.76 20.62
C VAL A 83 12.75 19.28 20.24
N LEU A 84 12.19 18.92 19.07
CA LEU A 84 12.15 17.55 18.57
C LEU A 84 13.38 17.18 17.72
N TRP A 85 14.28 18.11 17.43
CA TRP A 85 15.45 17.83 16.59
C TRP A 85 16.38 16.78 17.22
N VAL A 86 16.77 16.95 18.48
CA VAL A 86 17.64 15.99 19.20
C VAL A 86 17.05 14.57 19.19
N PRO A 87 15.80 14.34 19.64
CA PRO A 87 15.23 13.00 19.63
C PRO A 87 15.04 12.44 18.21
N ALA A 88 14.71 13.27 17.21
CA ALA A 88 14.60 12.82 15.82
C ALA A 88 15.95 12.32 15.26
N GLN A 89 17.04 13.03 15.54
CA GLN A 89 18.37 12.62 15.12
C GLN A 89 18.83 11.37 15.88
N LEU A 90 18.56 11.28 17.19
CA LEU A 90 18.84 10.07 17.96
C LEU A 90 18.12 8.85 17.36
N PHE A 91 16.82 8.96 17.07
CA PHE A 91 16.05 7.91 16.42
C PHE A 91 16.64 7.52 15.05
N LYS A 92 16.96 8.51 14.21
CA LYS A 92 17.55 8.32 12.87
C LYS A 92 18.87 7.53 12.91
N TYR A 93 19.74 7.82 13.87
CA TYR A 93 21.07 7.19 13.93
C TYR A 93 21.13 5.92 14.77
N THR A 94 20.14 5.64 15.62
CA THR A 94 20.16 4.46 16.51
C THR A 94 19.09 3.43 16.17
N ILE A 95 17.83 3.85 16.07
CA ILE A 95 16.70 2.94 15.91
C ILE A 95 16.42 2.63 14.45
N LEU A 96 16.46 3.63 13.58
CA LEU A 96 16.17 3.45 12.15
C LEU A 96 17.09 2.43 11.44
N PRO A 97 18.41 2.33 11.73
CA PRO A 97 19.24 1.28 11.16
C PRO A 97 18.77 -0.13 11.55
N LEU A 98 18.32 -0.32 12.80
CA LEU A 98 17.78 -1.61 13.24
C LEU A 98 16.48 -1.95 12.51
N ILE A 99 15.57 -0.99 12.36
CA ILE A 99 14.35 -1.17 11.57
C ILE A 99 14.72 -1.54 10.12
N ASN A 100 15.67 -0.83 9.53
CA ASN A 100 16.07 -1.05 8.15
C ASN A 100 16.70 -2.42 7.91
N VAL A 101 17.42 -2.97 8.88
CA VAL A 101 18.06 -4.29 8.77
C VAL A 101 17.08 -5.43 9.06
N PHE A 102 16.19 -5.26 10.04
CA PHE A 102 15.35 -6.38 10.53
C PHE A 102 13.91 -6.38 10.03
N LEU A 103 13.36 -5.23 9.63
CA LEU A 103 11.93 -5.08 9.30
C LEU A 103 11.67 -4.55 7.89
N SER A 104 12.65 -3.87 7.27
CA SER A 104 12.49 -3.27 5.94
C SER A 104 13.04 -4.17 4.83
N MET A 105 12.35 -4.19 3.68
CA MET A 105 12.88 -4.69 2.41
C MET A 105 13.61 -3.58 1.63
N SER A 106 14.43 -3.97 0.66
CA SER A 106 15.09 -3.04 -0.26
C SER A 106 14.13 -2.46 -1.29
N VAL A 107 14.54 -1.38 -1.96
CA VAL A 107 13.75 -0.78 -3.05
C VAL A 107 13.69 -1.71 -4.25
N GLU A 108 14.78 -2.44 -4.50
CA GLU A 108 14.91 -3.43 -5.56
C GLU A 108 13.90 -4.57 -5.37
N GLU A 109 13.87 -5.18 -4.17
CA GLU A 109 12.94 -6.25 -3.85
C GLU A 109 11.48 -5.78 -3.92
N ALA A 110 11.19 -4.58 -3.40
CA ALA A 110 9.86 -3.98 -3.52
C ALA A 110 9.47 -3.78 -5.00
N GLY A 111 10.43 -3.39 -5.84
CA GLY A 111 10.29 -3.23 -7.28
C GLY A 111 10.02 -4.56 -8.00
N GLU A 112 10.75 -5.62 -7.66
CA GLU A 112 10.54 -6.98 -8.18
C GLU A 112 9.13 -7.49 -7.82
N ARG A 113 8.73 -7.35 -6.55
CA ARG A 113 7.38 -7.69 -6.09
C ARG A 113 6.31 -6.82 -6.77
N GLY A 114 6.63 -5.59 -7.15
CA GLY A 114 5.75 -4.70 -7.92
C GLY A 114 5.61 -5.14 -9.37
N LEU A 115 6.74 -5.47 -10.02
CA LEU A 115 6.78 -5.98 -11.38
C LEU A 115 6.05 -7.32 -11.50
N PHE A 116 6.19 -8.21 -10.51
CA PHE A 116 5.44 -9.47 -10.45
C PHE A 116 3.92 -9.22 -10.48
N LEU A 117 3.41 -8.27 -9.68
CA LEU A 117 1.99 -7.91 -9.72
C LEU A 117 1.58 -7.30 -11.07
N ALA A 118 2.49 -6.62 -11.75
CA ALA A 118 2.24 -5.99 -13.05
C ALA A 118 2.20 -6.99 -14.22
N THR A 119 2.95 -8.09 -14.15
CA THR A 119 3.16 -8.99 -15.30
C THR A 119 2.65 -10.41 -15.08
N SER A 120 2.50 -10.86 -13.83
CA SER A 120 2.09 -12.22 -13.50
C SER A 120 0.66 -12.51 -13.95
N ALA A 121 0.42 -13.78 -14.31
CA ALA A 121 -0.90 -14.33 -14.60
C ALA A 121 -1.71 -14.67 -13.33
N MET A 122 -1.09 -14.59 -12.14
CA MET A 122 -1.72 -14.93 -10.85
C MET A 122 -2.90 -14.02 -10.46
N PHE A 123 -2.99 -12.82 -11.06
CA PHE A 123 -3.99 -11.80 -10.71
C PHE A 123 -4.90 -11.47 -11.89
N PRO A 124 -5.73 -12.43 -12.37
CA PRO A 124 -6.62 -12.22 -13.50
C PRO A 124 -7.75 -11.25 -13.15
N SER A 125 -8.32 -10.61 -14.18
CA SER A 125 -9.59 -9.89 -14.02
C SER A 125 -10.73 -10.86 -13.76
N THR A 126 -11.87 -10.35 -13.27
CA THR A 126 -13.06 -11.16 -12.94
C THR A 126 -13.55 -12.02 -14.11
N ARG A 127 -13.39 -11.57 -15.36
CA ARG A 127 -13.75 -12.32 -16.58
C ARG A 127 -12.55 -13.08 -17.21
N GLY A 128 -11.34 -12.92 -16.69
CA GLY A 128 -10.08 -13.36 -17.31
C GLY A 128 -9.74 -14.85 -17.22
N GLY A 129 -10.64 -15.71 -16.70
CA GLY A 129 -10.47 -17.17 -16.76
C GLY A 129 -9.32 -17.77 -15.95
N GLY A 130 -8.60 -17.00 -15.13
CA GLY A 130 -7.50 -17.50 -14.31
C GLY A 130 -7.96 -18.12 -12.99
N ILE A 131 -7.25 -19.16 -12.55
CA ILE A 131 -7.48 -19.93 -11.29
C ILE A 131 -6.81 -19.20 -10.10
N GLY A 132 -6.85 -17.87 -10.10
CA GLY A 132 -6.31 -17.03 -9.03
C GLY A 132 -7.42 -16.58 -8.07
N PRO A 133 -7.11 -16.17 -6.83
CA PRO A 133 -8.10 -15.53 -5.97
C PRO A 133 -8.72 -14.35 -6.72
N HIS A 134 -10.05 -14.28 -6.76
CA HIS A 134 -10.78 -13.23 -7.47
C HIS A 134 -10.21 -11.83 -7.17
N SER A 135 -10.16 -10.98 -8.21
CA SER A 135 -9.65 -9.59 -8.28
C SER A 135 -9.93 -8.67 -7.09
N ALA A 136 -10.81 -9.03 -6.15
CA ALA A 136 -11.16 -8.25 -4.96
C ALA A 136 -10.61 -8.85 -3.64
N LYS A 137 -9.62 -9.76 -3.68
CA LYS A 137 -8.98 -10.24 -2.45
C LYS A 137 -7.66 -9.54 -2.16
N MET A 138 -7.76 -8.64 -1.20
CA MET A 138 -6.79 -8.28 -0.17
C MET A 138 -5.61 -9.26 -0.05
N LEU A 139 -4.46 -8.90 -0.64
CA LEU A 139 -3.24 -9.69 -0.56
C LEU A 139 -2.53 -9.38 0.75
N ASN A 140 -2.80 -10.17 1.77
CA ASN A 140 -1.91 -10.26 2.93
C ASN A 140 -0.63 -11.00 2.53
N TYR A 141 0.48 -10.56 3.11
CA TYR A 141 1.86 -11.00 2.87
C TYR A 141 2.12 -12.51 2.87
N LEU A 142 1.19 -13.32 3.38
CA LEU A 142 1.34 -14.75 3.61
C LEU A 142 1.37 -15.64 2.34
N PHE A 143 1.27 -15.08 1.14
CA PHE A 143 1.21 -15.88 -0.11
C PHE A 143 2.34 -15.57 -1.12
N LEU A 144 3.36 -14.81 -0.73
CA LEU A 144 4.47 -14.44 -1.64
C LEU A 144 5.87 -14.79 -1.12
N ASP A 145 5.96 -15.64 -0.09
CA ASP A 145 7.21 -16.27 0.35
C ASP A 145 7.17 -17.79 0.07
#